data_AF-A0A5C5V380-F1
#
_entry.id   AF-A0A5C5V380-F1
#
_cell.length_a   1.000
_cell.length_b   1.000
_cell.length_c   1.000
_cell.angle_alpha   90.00
_cell.angle_beta   90.00
_cell.angle_gamma   90.00
#
_symmetry.space_group_name_H-M   'P 1'
#
loop_
_entity.id
_entity.type
_entity.pdbx_description
1 polymer ?
#
loop_
_entity_poly.entity_id
_entity_poly.type
_entity_poly.pdbx_seq_one_letter_code
_entity_poly.pdbx_strand_id
1 'polypeptide(L)'
;MHLHSVSRTYLTTYLSLLMIGLIGTPHCAAEVVGQLEQDPQLFRGGTEADGRDYFLYGQPAVDGKLVLTASNGFFDAGVCRAEGQSTLPRADDQNLIAPNFECLDNWKKTDGGLRWHFWTDKPGAVQLQVWLQVSEKQAGSEIRVSLGGDVQTVRTSGADATSPQPWNLKFDLQQPGEQTLELTATSIASAQLGVGKLQGIVLAGSAIESAQLLRARWRPAAVHGHYSSSVCPESRVWVMTTRSTTDTGSYSPITTPFGYYGTSFRADGRSEGGFNFSMWAASRKGSVPPLQEMPHLLAAGSPDAQFSGFGHEGSGVKLRGWTAMPDQPKTVIQSLRVENDGDYHTYYGYFWDHPTKRWKLYAVGRKWSNGKTLSNLKPGSFCEVPGPPHIQRTGDLPREVVRRGWALEEEGKWRPLDQFHCSKGKGAPMNKSWSLTAAGEFAMTTGGMRYYEPVKTIQLTNPTEIPPYLSPAATKQLYQLPATFAEPETVEAGAADATVNLRLEDAGTNAKLIVYYGETDCLTFAPRRLHATERRSEVSQAGQSDDRTWSHATEAQSAGDGDNLVRLTGLEPGKTYFYRALVVNEEGQTWMFDSHSLSAK
;
A
#
# COMPACT_ATOMS: atom_id res chain seq x y z
N MET A 1 31.92 55.74 36.33
CA MET A 1 33.20 55.16 36.82
C MET A 1 33.47 53.92 35.98
N HIS A 2 34.25 53.98 34.91
CA HIS A 2 35.73 53.83 34.89
C HIS A 2 36.20 52.62 35.69
N LEU A 3 37.11 51.76 35.24
CA LEU A 3 37.72 51.37 33.95
C LEU A 3 38.74 50.29 34.38
N HIS A 4 38.87 49.19 33.64
CA HIS A 4 40.11 48.41 33.38
C HIS A 4 39.69 47.01 32.87
N SER A 5 39.84 46.57 31.61
CA SER A 5 40.86 46.68 30.55
C SER A 5 42.05 45.71 30.65
N VAL A 6 42.36 45.11 29.49
CA VAL A 6 43.62 44.46 29.03
C VAL A 6 43.68 42.94 29.29
N SER A 7 43.99 42.01 28.35
CA SER A 7 44.68 41.94 27.04
C SER A 7 44.21 40.66 26.29
N ARG A 8 43.90 40.62 24.98
CA ARG A 8 44.78 40.36 23.79
C ARG A 8 45.66 39.08 23.98
N THR A 9 45.83 38.11 23.08
CA THR A 9 45.66 37.87 21.62
C THR A 9 45.77 36.32 21.46
N TYR A 10 45.25 35.63 20.44
CA TYR A 10 46.06 35.15 19.29
C TYR A 10 45.13 34.63 18.18
N LEU A 11 45.42 35.18 17.01
CA LEU A 11 44.96 34.80 15.68
C LEU A 11 45.67 33.49 15.28
N THR A 12 44.94 32.44 14.89
CA THR A 12 45.50 31.45 13.96
C THR A 12 44.41 30.95 13.00
N THR A 13 44.47 31.52 11.80
CA THR A 13 43.76 31.13 10.60
C THR A 13 44.26 29.75 10.16
N TYR A 14 43.42 28.71 10.19
CA TYR A 14 43.67 27.50 9.41
C TYR A 14 42.81 27.55 8.15
N LEU A 15 43.43 28.11 7.11
CA LEU A 15 43.00 28.00 5.72
C LEU A 15 43.34 26.57 5.26
N SER A 16 42.45 25.62 5.51
CA SER A 16 42.56 24.29 4.90
C SER A 16 42.09 24.41 3.46
N LEU A 17 43.03 24.63 2.53
CA LEU A 17 42.85 24.36 1.11
C LEU A 17 42.44 22.89 0.97
N LEU A 18 41.14 22.64 0.84
CA LEU A 18 40.66 21.41 0.23
C LEU A 18 40.86 21.58 -1.28
N MET A 19 42.04 21.20 -1.77
CA MET A 19 42.19 20.82 -3.17
C MET A 19 41.27 19.62 -3.39
N ILE A 20 40.02 19.88 -3.76
CA ILE A 20 39.17 18.90 -4.41
C ILE A 20 39.86 18.62 -5.74
N GLY A 21 40.69 17.59 -5.75
CA GLY A 21 41.01 16.91 -7.00
C GLY A 21 39.69 16.49 -7.61
N LEU A 22 39.29 17.20 -8.67
CA LEU A 22 38.33 16.73 -9.65
C LEU A 22 38.91 15.47 -10.27
N ILE A 23 38.78 14.34 -9.56
CA ILE A 23 38.84 13.03 -10.18
C ILE A 23 37.55 12.95 -10.97
N GLY A 24 37.64 13.26 -12.27
CA GLY A 24 36.56 13.04 -13.21
C GLY A 24 36.10 11.60 -13.07
N THR A 25 34.83 11.42 -12.73
CA THR A 25 34.18 10.11 -12.82
C THR A 25 34.30 9.64 -14.27
N PRO A 26 34.71 8.38 -14.53
CA PRO A 26 34.64 7.83 -15.87
C PRO A 26 33.16 7.76 -16.26
N HIS A 27 32.72 8.76 -17.02
CA HIS A 27 31.43 8.78 -17.68
C HIS A 27 31.41 7.65 -18.70
N CYS A 28 30.31 6.91 -18.76
CA CYS A 28 29.89 6.20 -19.96
C CYS A 28 30.14 7.16 -21.14
N ALA A 29 31.04 6.77 -22.04
CA ALA A 29 31.69 7.64 -23.02
C ALA A 29 30.76 8.79 -23.46
N ALA A 30 31.23 10.03 -23.26
CA ALA A 30 30.54 11.29 -23.50
C ALA A 30 30.04 11.53 -24.95
N GLU A 31 29.93 10.50 -25.79
CA GLU A 31 29.63 10.58 -27.22
C GLU A 31 28.33 9.88 -27.65
N VAL A 32 27.67 9.09 -26.81
CA VAL A 32 26.39 8.45 -27.20
C VAL A 32 25.29 8.82 -26.21
N VAL A 33 24.82 10.05 -26.34
CA VAL A 33 23.56 10.48 -25.72
C VAL A 33 22.37 9.80 -26.42
N GLY A 34 22.52 9.53 -27.72
CA GLY A 34 21.59 8.74 -28.52
C GLY A 34 20.16 9.25 -28.41
N GLN A 35 19.23 8.34 -28.13
CA GLN A 35 17.81 8.65 -28.04
C GLN A 35 17.41 9.50 -26.82
N LEU A 36 18.28 9.68 -25.82
CA LEU A 36 17.92 10.26 -24.52
C LEU A 36 17.52 11.75 -24.57
N GLU A 37 17.80 12.43 -25.69
CA GLU A 37 17.39 13.82 -25.94
C GLU A 37 16.00 13.95 -26.57
N GLN A 38 15.41 12.86 -27.05
CA GLN A 38 14.11 12.86 -27.69
C GLN A 38 13.03 12.43 -26.70
N ASP A 39 11.90 13.13 -26.67
CA ASP A 39 10.78 12.72 -25.83
C ASP A 39 10.17 11.41 -26.35
N PRO A 40 9.82 10.45 -25.46
CA PRO A 40 9.04 9.30 -25.87
C PRO A 40 7.65 9.70 -26.37
N GLN A 41 7.12 8.94 -27.33
CA GLN A 41 5.81 9.18 -27.95
C GLN A 41 4.97 7.91 -27.98
N LEU A 42 3.64 8.08 -27.88
CA LEU A 42 2.70 6.96 -28.02
C LEU A 42 2.57 6.57 -29.49
N PHE A 43 2.67 5.28 -29.77
CA PHE A 43 2.37 4.71 -31.08
C PHE A 43 1.54 3.43 -30.93
N ARG A 44 0.80 3.05 -31.98
CA ARG A 44 -0.01 1.82 -31.96
C ARG A 44 0.91 0.61 -31.93
N GLY A 45 0.81 -0.20 -30.87
CA GLY A 45 1.61 -1.42 -30.71
C GLY A 45 0.97 -2.64 -31.37
N GLY A 46 -0.37 -2.73 -31.33
CA GLY A 46 -1.11 -3.81 -31.95
C GLY A 46 -2.51 -3.97 -31.35
N THR A 47 -3.03 -5.19 -31.43
CA THR A 47 -4.33 -5.58 -30.91
C THR A 47 -4.17 -6.83 -30.05
N GLU A 48 -4.78 -6.83 -28.87
CA GLU A 48 -4.85 -7.96 -27.94
C GLU A 48 -5.72 -9.09 -28.50
N ALA A 49 -5.61 -10.28 -27.92
CA ALA A 49 -6.41 -11.44 -28.33
C ALA A 49 -7.93 -11.23 -28.16
N ASP A 50 -8.35 -10.32 -27.27
CA ASP A 50 -9.75 -9.94 -27.06
C ASP A 50 -10.23 -8.84 -28.03
N GLY A 51 -9.40 -8.46 -29.00
CA GLY A 51 -9.71 -7.44 -30.01
C GLY A 51 -9.44 -6.00 -29.58
N ARG A 52 -8.91 -5.78 -28.36
CA ARG A 52 -8.62 -4.44 -27.85
C ARG A 52 -7.29 -3.92 -28.39
N ASP A 53 -7.30 -2.73 -28.97
CA ASP A 53 -6.05 -2.08 -29.37
C ASP A 53 -5.21 -1.67 -28.15
N TYR A 54 -3.89 -1.76 -28.30
CA TYR A 54 -2.93 -1.25 -27.33
C TYR A 54 -1.88 -0.36 -28.00
N PHE A 55 -1.33 0.53 -27.18
CA PHE A 55 -0.31 1.49 -27.55
C PHE A 55 0.95 1.23 -26.74
N LEU A 56 2.07 1.65 -27.29
CA LEU A 56 3.38 1.58 -26.68
C LEU A 56 3.93 3.01 -26.60
N TYR A 57 4.69 3.30 -25.54
CA TYR A 57 5.32 4.60 -25.36
C TYR A 57 6.81 4.46 -25.67
N GLY A 58 7.21 4.83 -26.89
CA GLY A 58 8.52 4.52 -27.45
C GLY A 58 9.41 5.74 -27.62
N GLN A 59 10.72 5.55 -27.44
CA GLN A 59 11.77 6.53 -27.67
C GLN A 59 12.68 6.00 -28.80
N PRO A 60 12.60 6.56 -30.03
CA PRO A 60 13.26 6.01 -31.21
C PRO A 60 14.78 5.96 -31.11
N ALA A 61 15.40 4.92 -31.66
CA ALA A 61 16.85 4.81 -31.79
C ALA A 61 17.43 5.99 -32.59
N VAL A 62 18.66 6.37 -32.23
CA VAL A 62 19.43 7.42 -32.92
C VAL A 62 20.74 6.80 -33.37
N ASP A 63 21.10 7.03 -34.64
CA ASP A 63 22.30 6.47 -35.28
C ASP A 63 22.41 4.94 -35.14
N GLY A 64 21.26 4.26 -35.21
CA GLY A 64 21.15 2.80 -35.07
C GLY A 64 21.56 2.26 -33.70
N LYS A 65 21.45 3.09 -32.66
CA LYS A 65 21.78 2.73 -31.28
C LYS A 65 20.64 3.01 -30.31
N LEU A 66 20.54 2.16 -29.29
CA LEU A 66 19.75 2.43 -28.08
C LEU A 66 20.66 2.41 -26.85
N VAL A 67 20.56 3.46 -26.04
CA VAL A 67 21.29 3.63 -24.78
C VAL A 67 20.40 3.27 -23.59
N LEU A 68 20.76 2.20 -22.89
CA LEU A 68 20.05 1.70 -21.72
C LEU A 68 20.78 2.16 -20.46
N THR A 69 20.04 2.78 -19.55
CA THR A 69 20.57 3.42 -18.34
C THR A 69 19.87 2.88 -17.09
N ALA A 70 20.42 3.21 -15.93
CA ALA A 70 19.75 2.98 -14.65
C ALA A 70 18.40 3.70 -14.53
N SER A 71 18.22 4.80 -15.28
CA SER A 71 17.02 5.65 -15.30
C SER A 71 15.91 5.15 -16.21
N ASN A 72 16.20 4.35 -17.22
CA ASN A 72 15.19 3.82 -18.16
C ASN A 72 14.98 2.29 -18.08
N GLY A 73 15.69 1.61 -17.17
CA GLY A 73 15.51 0.18 -16.89
C GLY A 73 14.54 -0.13 -15.75
N PHE A 74 14.37 -1.42 -15.50
CA PHE A 74 13.53 -2.00 -14.47
C PHE A 74 14.33 -3.05 -13.68
N PHE A 75 13.97 -3.30 -12.43
CA PHE A 75 14.60 -4.32 -11.59
C PHE A 75 13.71 -4.70 -10.41
N ASP A 76 13.83 -5.97 -9.99
CA ASP A 76 13.04 -6.51 -8.89
C ASP A 76 13.49 -5.99 -7.53
N ALA A 77 12.57 -6.03 -6.57
CA ALA A 77 12.79 -5.46 -5.25
C ALA A 77 14.00 -6.09 -4.53
N GLY A 78 15.00 -5.25 -4.26
CA GLY A 78 16.21 -5.65 -3.56
C GLY A 78 17.20 -6.48 -4.38
N VAL A 79 17.05 -6.58 -5.71
CA VAL A 79 18.09 -7.13 -6.60
C VAL A 79 19.32 -6.23 -6.58
N CYS A 80 19.11 -4.94 -6.84
CA CYS A 80 20.13 -3.89 -6.86
C CYS A 80 19.57 -2.59 -6.27
N ARG A 81 20.38 -1.53 -6.28
CA ARG A 81 20.00 -0.15 -5.94
C ARG A 81 20.34 0.78 -7.09
N ALA A 82 19.45 1.72 -7.39
CA ALA A 82 19.77 2.80 -8.30
C ALA A 82 20.42 3.95 -7.52
N GLU A 83 21.62 4.36 -7.93
CA GLU A 83 22.48 5.28 -7.18
C GLU A 83 23.08 6.37 -8.08
N GLY A 84 23.64 7.40 -7.43
CA GLY A 84 24.25 8.54 -8.09
C GLY A 84 23.25 9.48 -8.77
N GLN A 85 23.77 10.57 -9.33
CA GLN A 85 23.01 11.54 -10.11
C GLN A 85 23.61 11.61 -11.51
N SER A 86 22.89 11.11 -12.50
CA SER A 86 23.35 11.12 -13.89
C SER A 86 23.28 12.52 -14.50
N THR A 87 24.28 12.84 -15.31
CA THR A 87 24.30 14.03 -16.18
C THR A 87 23.73 13.74 -17.57
N LEU A 88 23.40 12.48 -17.88
CA LEU A 88 22.78 12.14 -19.16
C LEU A 88 21.41 12.81 -19.28
N PRO A 89 21.02 13.27 -20.47
CA PRO A 89 19.68 13.77 -20.75
C PRO A 89 18.58 12.77 -20.36
N ARG A 90 17.41 13.33 -20.08
CA ARG A 90 16.24 12.60 -19.56
C ARG A 90 14.94 13.23 -20.06
N ALA A 91 14.88 13.47 -21.36
CA ALA A 91 13.76 14.15 -22.04
C ALA A 91 12.41 13.51 -21.64
N ASP A 92 11.49 14.34 -21.13
CA ASP A 92 10.20 13.99 -20.50
C ASP A 92 10.20 12.85 -19.44
N ASP A 93 11.36 12.50 -18.88
CA ASP A 93 11.42 11.44 -17.86
C ASP A 93 10.74 11.84 -16.57
N GLN A 94 10.57 13.14 -16.26
CA GLN A 94 10.06 13.60 -14.97
C GLN A 94 8.69 13.01 -14.62
N ASN A 95 7.85 12.78 -15.63
CA ASN A 95 6.53 12.15 -15.49
C ASN A 95 6.61 10.64 -15.27
N LEU A 96 7.68 10.00 -15.74
CA LEU A 96 7.96 8.57 -15.59
C LEU A 96 8.76 8.25 -14.34
N ILE A 97 9.73 9.09 -14.00
CA ILE A 97 10.67 9.03 -12.87
C ILE A 97 11.32 10.41 -12.60
N ALA A 98 11.16 10.93 -11.38
CA ALA A 98 11.72 12.24 -11.03
C ALA A 98 13.24 12.23 -10.77
N PRO A 99 13.85 11.21 -10.12
CA PRO A 99 15.31 11.08 -10.04
C PRO A 99 15.96 10.69 -11.38
N ASN A 100 17.24 11.02 -11.57
CA ASN A 100 18.04 10.54 -12.70
C ASN A 100 19.29 9.82 -12.17
N PHE A 101 19.30 8.50 -12.22
CA PHE A 101 20.34 7.68 -11.60
C PHE A 101 21.52 7.44 -12.54
N GLU A 102 22.73 7.50 -11.99
CA GLU A 102 23.98 7.26 -12.69
C GLU A 102 24.20 5.76 -12.96
N CYS A 103 23.78 4.90 -12.03
CA CYS A 103 24.11 3.48 -12.10
C CYS A 103 23.11 2.59 -11.34
N LEU A 104 23.23 1.28 -11.60
CA LEU A 104 22.70 0.22 -10.75
C LEU A 104 23.87 -0.46 -10.01
N ASP A 105 23.85 -0.42 -8.69
CA ASP A 105 24.89 -1.00 -7.82
C ASP A 105 24.25 -1.92 -6.77
N ASN A 106 25.05 -2.47 -5.86
CA ASN A 106 24.59 -3.37 -4.81
C ASN A 106 23.81 -4.58 -5.35
N TRP A 107 24.17 -5.04 -6.56
CA TRP A 107 23.61 -6.25 -7.13
C TRP A 107 24.15 -7.49 -6.39
N LYS A 108 23.41 -7.93 -5.37
CA LYS A 108 23.87 -8.92 -4.37
C LYS A 108 22.96 -10.15 -4.27
N LYS A 109 21.99 -10.30 -5.17
CA LYS A 109 21.08 -11.44 -5.23
C LYS A 109 21.14 -12.13 -6.58
N THR A 110 20.95 -13.45 -6.54
CA THR A 110 20.76 -14.31 -7.72
C THR A 110 19.29 -14.57 -8.04
N ASP A 111 18.38 -14.10 -7.19
CA ASP A 111 16.94 -14.14 -7.41
C ASP A 111 16.46 -12.76 -7.89
N GLY A 112 15.68 -12.74 -8.97
CA GLY A 112 15.29 -11.54 -9.72
C GLY A 112 16.34 -11.07 -10.75
N GLY A 113 15.99 -10.04 -11.52
CA GLY A 113 16.81 -9.55 -12.63
C GLY A 113 16.68 -8.05 -12.91
N LEU A 114 17.48 -7.59 -13.88
CA LEU A 114 17.44 -6.25 -14.46
C LEU A 114 16.84 -6.35 -15.86
N ARG A 115 15.95 -5.43 -16.23
CA ARG A 115 15.18 -5.50 -17.48
C ARG A 115 15.13 -4.17 -18.22
N TRP A 116 15.19 -4.26 -19.54
CA TRP A 116 14.90 -3.16 -20.46
C TRP A 116 14.02 -3.68 -21.60
N HIS A 117 13.04 -2.89 -22.01
CA HIS A 117 12.09 -3.27 -23.04
C HIS A 117 12.25 -2.36 -24.25
N PHE A 118 12.23 -2.92 -25.44
CA PHE A 118 12.29 -2.16 -26.69
C PHE A 118 11.40 -2.82 -27.73
N TRP A 119 11.00 -2.06 -28.74
CA TRP A 119 10.21 -2.56 -29.86
C TRP A 119 11.03 -2.51 -31.13
N THR A 120 10.92 -3.52 -31.99
CA THR A 120 11.54 -3.55 -33.32
C THR A 120 10.48 -3.73 -34.40
N ASP A 121 10.65 -3.08 -35.55
CA ASP A 121 9.76 -3.24 -36.72
C ASP A 121 10.17 -4.40 -37.64
N LYS A 122 11.39 -4.93 -37.45
CA LYS A 122 11.97 -6.01 -38.26
C LYS A 122 12.82 -6.98 -37.42
N PRO A 123 12.94 -8.25 -37.86
CA PRO A 123 13.97 -9.18 -37.40
C PRO A 123 15.40 -8.67 -37.67
N GLY A 124 16.39 -9.25 -36.99
CA GLY A 124 17.80 -9.03 -37.31
C GLY A 124 18.74 -9.04 -36.11
N ALA A 125 20.01 -8.73 -36.39
CA ALA A 125 21.09 -8.85 -35.43
C ALA A 125 21.07 -7.71 -34.38
N VAL A 126 21.40 -8.07 -33.14
CA VAL A 126 21.60 -7.15 -32.02
C VAL A 126 22.93 -7.47 -31.35
N GLN A 127 23.78 -6.46 -31.17
CA GLN A 127 25.01 -6.51 -30.42
C GLN A 127 24.89 -5.65 -29.17
N LEU A 128 25.43 -6.16 -28.05
CA LEU A 128 25.38 -5.48 -26.76
C LEU A 128 26.79 -5.14 -26.28
N GLN A 129 26.96 -3.92 -25.78
CA GLN A 129 28.14 -3.49 -25.05
C GLN A 129 27.71 -3.04 -23.65
N VAL A 130 28.37 -3.55 -22.61
CA VAL A 130 27.96 -3.36 -21.21
C VAL A 130 29.06 -2.65 -20.43
N TRP A 131 28.78 -1.45 -19.91
CA TRP A 131 29.68 -0.68 -19.03
C TRP A 131 29.39 -1.06 -17.58
N LEU A 132 30.11 -2.06 -17.09
CA LEU A 132 30.02 -2.57 -15.73
C LEU A 132 31.38 -2.39 -15.05
N GLN A 133 31.42 -1.58 -13.99
CA GLN A 133 32.59 -1.42 -13.14
C GLN A 133 32.68 -2.60 -12.17
N VAL A 134 33.81 -3.29 -12.18
CA VAL A 134 34.05 -4.51 -11.41
C VAL A 134 35.44 -4.42 -10.81
N SER A 135 35.57 -4.42 -9.49
CA SER A 135 36.89 -4.55 -8.86
C SER A 135 37.46 -5.97 -9.03
N GLU A 136 38.77 -6.13 -8.90
CA GLU A 136 39.42 -7.46 -8.92
C GLU A 136 38.79 -8.46 -7.92
N LYS A 137 38.26 -7.96 -6.80
CA LYS A 137 37.58 -8.78 -5.78
C LYS A 137 36.14 -9.15 -6.13
N GLN A 138 35.53 -8.50 -7.12
CA GLN A 138 34.17 -8.76 -7.63
C GLN A 138 34.18 -9.63 -8.91
N ALA A 139 35.33 -9.70 -9.58
CA ALA A 139 35.49 -10.45 -10.82
C ALA A 139 35.16 -11.95 -10.64
N GLY A 140 34.60 -12.56 -11.68
CA GLY A 140 34.20 -13.97 -11.70
C GLY A 140 32.73 -14.23 -11.41
N SER A 141 31.93 -13.21 -11.06
CA SER A 141 30.46 -13.34 -10.98
C SER A 141 29.89 -13.72 -12.35
N GLU A 142 28.95 -14.64 -12.38
CA GLU A 142 28.32 -15.17 -13.60
C GLU A 142 26.95 -14.54 -13.83
N ILE A 143 26.75 -14.05 -15.05
CA ILE A 143 25.53 -13.35 -15.46
C ILE A 143 24.94 -14.06 -16.67
N ARG A 144 23.66 -14.39 -16.57
CA ARG A 144 22.82 -14.80 -17.69
C ARG A 144 22.23 -13.56 -18.36
N VAL A 145 22.43 -13.43 -19.66
CA VAL A 145 21.87 -12.38 -20.52
C VAL A 145 20.88 -13.03 -21.47
N SER A 146 19.63 -12.59 -21.44
CA SER A 146 18.54 -13.14 -22.25
C SER A 146 17.93 -12.07 -23.15
N LEU A 147 17.74 -12.38 -24.43
CA LEU A 147 17.08 -11.50 -25.40
C LEU A 147 16.50 -12.32 -26.56
N GLY A 148 15.24 -12.05 -26.94
CA GLY A 148 14.61 -12.68 -28.11
C GLY A 148 14.42 -14.20 -28.00
N GLY A 149 14.41 -14.75 -26.78
CA GLY A 149 14.38 -16.19 -26.52
C GLY A 149 15.78 -16.85 -26.45
N ASP A 150 16.81 -16.15 -26.91
CA ASP A 150 18.20 -16.59 -26.85
C ASP A 150 18.84 -16.20 -25.51
N VAL A 151 19.78 -17.02 -25.07
CA VAL A 151 20.46 -16.88 -23.77
C VAL A 151 21.96 -17.05 -23.93
N GLN A 152 22.73 -16.12 -23.37
CA GLN A 152 24.19 -16.23 -23.25
C GLN A 152 24.61 -16.05 -21.80
N THR A 153 25.67 -16.74 -21.40
CA THR A 153 26.24 -16.63 -20.05
C THR A 153 27.63 -16.02 -20.14
N VAL A 154 27.89 -15.02 -19.31
CA VAL A 154 29.16 -14.27 -19.28
C VAL A 154 29.69 -14.21 -17.85
N ARG A 155 31.00 -13.97 -17.73
CA ARG A 155 31.64 -13.74 -16.43
C ARG A 155 32.23 -12.35 -16.36
N THR A 156 32.00 -11.69 -15.23
CA THR A 156 32.57 -10.37 -14.94
C THR A 156 34.09 -10.43 -14.90
N SER A 157 34.73 -9.44 -15.52
CA SER A 157 36.18 -9.22 -15.48
C SER A 157 36.47 -7.88 -14.80
N GLY A 158 37.61 -7.77 -14.13
CA GLY A 158 38.05 -6.51 -13.52
C GLY A 158 38.06 -5.37 -14.53
N ALA A 159 37.35 -4.27 -14.21
CA ALA A 159 37.20 -3.10 -15.08
C ALA A 159 36.84 -1.85 -14.28
N ASP A 160 37.42 -0.71 -14.65
CA ASP A 160 37.13 0.61 -14.07
C ASP A 160 35.99 1.36 -14.78
N ALA A 161 35.28 0.66 -15.68
CA ALA A 161 34.20 1.16 -16.54
C ALA A 161 34.58 2.26 -17.54
N THR A 162 35.86 2.47 -17.82
CA THR A 162 36.30 3.29 -18.97
C THR A 162 36.07 2.59 -20.31
N SER A 163 35.98 1.26 -20.31
CA SER A 163 35.64 0.41 -21.45
C SER A 163 34.52 -0.57 -21.10
N PRO A 164 33.74 -1.05 -22.09
CA PRO A 164 32.77 -2.11 -21.83
C PRO A 164 33.47 -3.40 -21.40
N GLN A 165 32.73 -4.28 -20.72
CA GLN A 165 33.16 -5.64 -20.42
C GLN A 165 33.52 -6.37 -21.72
N PRO A 166 34.54 -7.26 -21.73
CA PRO A 166 35.03 -7.93 -22.93
C PRO A 166 34.12 -9.09 -23.37
N TRP A 167 32.81 -8.90 -23.31
CA TRP A 167 31.80 -9.89 -23.68
C TRP A 167 31.44 -9.75 -25.16
N ASN A 168 31.36 -10.88 -25.86
CA ASN A 168 30.91 -10.93 -27.26
C ASN A 168 29.41 -11.27 -27.32
N LEU A 169 28.57 -10.37 -26.79
CA LEU A 169 27.12 -10.56 -26.74
C LEU A 169 26.47 -10.19 -28.09
N LYS A 170 25.99 -11.22 -28.80
CA LYS A 170 25.32 -11.09 -30.10
C LYS A 170 24.07 -11.96 -30.15
N PHE A 171 22.94 -11.39 -30.53
CA PHE A 171 21.64 -12.05 -30.60
C PHE A 171 21.03 -11.84 -32.00
N ASP A 172 20.13 -12.73 -32.41
CA ASP A 172 19.40 -12.59 -33.68
C ASP A 172 17.89 -12.66 -33.41
N LEU A 173 17.23 -11.50 -33.51
CA LEU A 173 15.80 -11.41 -33.27
C LEU A 173 15.04 -12.01 -34.45
N GLN A 174 14.24 -13.03 -34.19
CA GLN A 174 13.53 -13.78 -35.24
C GLN A 174 12.25 -13.10 -35.72
N GLN A 175 11.66 -12.21 -34.91
CA GLN A 175 10.37 -11.58 -35.18
C GLN A 175 10.39 -10.10 -34.76
N PRO A 176 9.65 -9.23 -35.47
CA PRO A 176 9.40 -7.87 -35.01
C PRO A 176 8.48 -7.88 -33.77
N GLY A 177 8.44 -6.76 -33.05
CA GLY A 177 7.55 -6.55 -31.91
C GLY A 177 8.29 -6.18 -30.64
N GLU A 178 7.58 -6.33 -29.51
CA GLU A 178 8.12 -6.07 -28.16
C GLU A 178 9.21 -7.10 -27.82
N GLN A 179 10.37 -6.61 -27.37
CA GLN A 179 11.54 -7.35 -26.96
C GLN A 179 11.90 -6.97 -25.52
N THR A 180 12.46 -7.93 -24.78
CA THR A 180 12.99 -7.69 -23.43
C THR A 180 14.42 -8.18 -23.35
N LEU A 181 15.32 -7.27 -22.98
CA LEU A 181 16.67 -7.61 -22.52
C LEU A 181 16.60 -7.84 -21.02
N GLU A 182 17.03 -9.03 -20.57
CA GLU A 182 17.12 -9.38 -19.15
C GLU A 182 18.54 -9.80 -18.76
N LEU A 183 19.00 -9.28 -17.62
CA LEU A 183 20.28 -9.64 -16.99
C LEU A 183 20.01 -10.20 -15.59
N THR A 184 20.47 -11.43 -15.34
CA THR A 184 20.28 -12.14 -14.05
C THR A 184 21.59 -12.75 -13.58
N ALA A 185 21.94 -12.59 -12.31
CA ALA A 185 23.14 -13.19 -11.74
C ALA A 185 22.85 -14.65 -11.39
N THR A 186 23.61 -15.58 -11.95
CA THR A 186 23.50 -17.02 -11.60
C THR A 186 24.47 -17.38 -10.48
N SER A 187 25.58 -16.65 -10.36
CA SER A 187 26.50 -16.72 -9.23
C SER A 187 27.18 -15.39 -8.98
N ILE A 188 27.50 -15.10 -7.71
CA ILE A 188 28.15 -13.86 -7.30
C ILE A 188 29.47 -14.22 -6.60
N ALA A 189 30.59 -13.79 -7.17
CA ALA A 189 31.93 -14.15 -6.68
C ALA A 189 32.19 -13.64 -5.25
N SER A 190 31.66 -12.46 -4.92
CA SER A 190 31.72 -11.88 -3.58
C SER A 190 30.35 -11.38 -3.15
N ALA A 191 29.66 -12.13 -2.28
CA ALA A 191 28.34 -11.75 -1.78
C ALA A 191 28.34 -10.39 -1.04
N GLN A 192 29.47 -10.02 -0.42
CA GLN A 192 29.61 -8.73 0.26
C GLN A 192 29.66 -7.55 -0.72
N LEU A 193 30.33 -7.73 -1.86
CA LEU A 193 30.58 -6.67 -2.83
C LEU A 193 29.59 -6.68 -4.01
N GLY A 194 28.94 -7.80 -4.28
CA GLY A 194 28.02 -7.95 -5.41
C GLY A 194 28.71 -8.11 -6.77
N VAL A 195 27.92 -8.02 -7.83
CA VAL A 195 28.36 -8.21 -9.24
C VAL A 195 29.23 -7.06 -9.75
N GLY A 196 28.96 -5.83 -9.30
CA GLY A 196 29.61 -4.61 -9.80
C GLY A 196 28.61 -3.46 -9.94
N LYS A 197 29.10 -2.28 -10.39
CA LYS A 197 28.32 -1.08 -10.63
C LYS A 197 28.04 -0.92 -12.14
N LEU A 198 26.80 -1.16 -12.55
CA LEU A 198 26.35 -1.07 -13.95
C LEU A 198 26.03 0.38 -14.29
N GLN A 199 26.81 0.98 -15.19
CA GLN A 199 26.63 2.36 -15.63
C GLN A 199 25.69 2.47 -16.84
N GLY A 200 25.74 1.50 -17.76
CA GLY A 200 24.87 1.50 -18.94
C GLY A 200 25.13 0.36 -19.89
N ILE A 201 24.23 0.21 -20.87
CA ILE A 201 24.32 -0.77 -21.95
C ILE A 201 24.01 -0.04 -23.27
N VAL A 202 24.78 -0.33 -24.32
CA VAL A 202 24.48 0.15 -25.67
C VAL A 202 24.08 -1.05 -26.53
N LEU A 203 22.92 -0.93 -27.18
CA LEU A 203 22.46 -1.85 -28.21
C LEU A 203 22.75 -1.26 -29.59
N ALA A 204 23.20 -2.09 -30.53
CA ALA A 204 23.36 -1.74 -31.94
C ALA A 204 23.10 -2.95 -32.84
N GLY A 205 22.95 -2.74 -34.14
CA GLY A 205 22.76 -3.81 -35.12
C GLY A 205 21.55 -3.56 -36.02
N SER A 206 21.33 -4.43 -37.01
CA SER A 206 20.32 -4.20 -38.04
C SER A 206 18.90 -4.12 -37.47
N ALA A 207 18.58 -4.86 -36.41
CA ALA A 207 17.28 -4.76 -35.75
C ALA A 207 17.10 -3.49 -34.90
N ILE A 208 18.20 -2.78 -34.57
CA ILE A 208 18.18 -1.59 -33.71
C ILE A 208 18.01 -0.29 -34.51
N GLU A 209 18.31 -0.30 -35.82
CA GLU A 209 18.22 0.87 -36.71
C GLU A 209 16.89 1.64 -36.63
N SER A 210 15.79 0.92 -36.46
CA SER A 210 14.41 1.41 -36.40
C SER A 210 13.72 1.04 -35.08
N ALA A 211 14.49 0.61 -34.08
CA ALA A 211 13.96 0.21 -32.79
C ALA A 211 13.51 1.42 -31.95
N GLN A 212 12.66 1.17 -30.97
CA GLN A 212 12.27 2.17 -29.98
C GLN A 212 12.43 1.62 -28.57
N LEU A 213 13.13 2.33 -27.69
CA LEU A 213 13.16 2.01 -26.27
C LEU A 213 11.77 2.25 -25.68
N LEU A 214 11.17 1.23 -25.09
CA LEU A 214 9.85 1.32 -24.50
C LEU A 214 9.93 1.90 -23.09
N ARG A 215 9.02 2.83 -22.80
CA ARG A 215 9.00 3.62 -21.57
C ARG A 215 7.71 3.39 -20.78
N ALA A 216 7.88 3.16 -19.49
CA ALA A 216 6.80 3.14 -18.52
C ALA A 216 7.25 3.81 -17.23
N ARG A 217 6.30 4.27 -16.42
CA ARG A 217 6.61 4.85 -15.12
C ARG A 217 7.33 3.81 -14.26
N TRP A 218 8.44 4.16 -13.60
CA TRP A 218 9.30 3.22 -12.85
C TRP A 218 8.55 2.31 -11.87
N ARG A 219 7.44 2.81 -11.36
CA ARG A 219 6.44 2.09 -10.58
C ARG A 219 5.07 2.39 -11.19
N PRO A 220 4.16 1.40 -11.27
CA PRO A 220 2.82 1.63 -11.78
C PRO A 220 2.12 2.77 -11.02
N ALA A 221 1.44 3.66 -11.75
CA ALA A 221 0.61 4.67 -11.11
C ALA A 221 -0.69 4.01 -10.62
N ALA A 222 -1.04 4.17 -9.35
CA ALA A 222 -2.20 3.49 -8.77
C ALA A 222 -3.47 3.62 -9.62
N VAL A 223 -4.21 2.53 -9.76
CA VAL A 223 -5.45 2.47 -10.53
C VAL A 223 -6.66 2.45 -9.58
N HIS A 224 -7.71 3.16 -9.99
CA HIS A 224 -8.86 3.45 -9.16
C HIS A 224 -10.18 3.27 -9.92
N GLY A 225 -11.25 3.06 -9.17
CA GLY A 225 -12.62 3.03 -9.66
C GLY A 225 -13.60 2.92 -8.50
N HIS A 226 -14.89 2.80 -8.78
CA HIS A 226 -15.88 2.46 -7.77
C HIS A 226 -17.00 1.62 -8.36
N TYR A 227 -17.59 0.77 -7.53
CA TYR A 227 -18.67 -0.13 -7.93
C TYR A 227 -20.03 0.45 -7.52
N SER A 228 -21.07 0.12 -8.29
CA SER A 228 -22.45 0.40 -7.93
C SER A 228 -23.36 -0.74 -8.39
N SER A 229 -24.57 -0.77 -7.85
CA SER A 229 -25.65 -1.62 -8.34
C SER A 229 -26.68 -0.78 -9.09
N SER A 230 -27.05 -1.19 -10.28
CA SER A 230 -28.12 -0.57 -11.07
C SER A 230 -29.51 -0.79 -10.47
N VAL A 231 -29.67 -1.83 -9.64
CA VAL A 231 -30.93 -2.24 -9.02
C VAL A 231 -30.99 -1.98 -7.52
N CYS A 232 -29.87 -1.64 -6.89
CA CYS A 232 -29.76 -1.27 -5.47
C CYS A 232 -28.95 0.04 -5.36
N PRO A 233 -29.57 1.20 -5.66
CA PRO A 233 -28.88 2.48 -5.70
C PRO A 233 -28.45 3.00 -4.32
N GLU A 234 -29.10 2.52 -3.25
CA GLU A 234 -28.79 2.85 -1.87
C GLU A 234 -28.59 1.56 -1.07
N SER A 235 -27.43 1.44 -0.42
CA SER A 235 -27.13 0.36 0.49
C SER A 235 -26.09 0.81 1.50
N ARG A 236 -26.24 0.37 2.74
CA ARG A 236 -25.27 0.62 3.81
C ARG A 236 -24.36 -0.59 4.08
N VAL A 237 -24.49 -1.66 3.30
CA VAL A 237 -23.69 -2.88 3.44
C VAL A 237 -23.26 -3.39 2.09
N TRP A 238 -21.98 -3.69 1.94
CA TRP A 238 -21.50 -4.42 0.77
C TRP A 238 -20.63 -5.61 1.16
N VAL A 239 -20.53 -6.57 0.25
CA VAL A 239 -19.57 -7.67 0.28
C VAL A 239 -18.80 -7.66 -1.03
N MET A 240 -17.48 -7.77 -0.95
CA MET A 240 -16.56 -7.83 -2.10
C MET A 240 -15.70 -9.09 -2.01
N THR A 241 -15.57 -9.81 -3.11
CA THR A 241 -14.47 -10.75 -3.29
C THR A 241 -13.36 -10.13 -4.10
N THR A 242 -12.11 -10.33 -3.67
CA THR A 242 -10.92 -9.81 -4.34
C THR A 242 -9.89 -10.93 -4.52
N ARG A 243 -9.29 -11.01 -5.70
CA ARG A 243 -8.13 -11.88 -5.97
C ARG A 243 -7.11 -11.15 -6.84
N SER A 244 -5.83 -11.43 -6.64
CA SER A 244 -4.77 -11.03 -7.56
C SER A 244 -4.57 -12.14 -8.59
N THR A 245 -4.41 -11.78 -9.86
CA THR A 245 -4.23 -12.73 -10.98
C THR A 245 -2.84 -12.68 -11.59
N THR A 246 -2.01 -11.73 -11.19
CA THR A 246 -0.63 -11.58 -11.66
C THR A 246 0.35 -12.23 -10.69
N ASP A 247 1.51 -12.61 -11.22
CA ASP A 247 2.66 -13.16 -10.49
C ASP A 247 3.47 -12.08 -9.76
N THR A 248 2.79 -11.01 -9.33
CA THR A 248 3.41 -9.82 -8.77
C THR A 248 2.61 -9.31 -7.57
N GLY A 249 3.35 -8.85 -6.55
CA GLY A 249 2.73 -8.29 -5.36
C GLY A 249 2.06 -6.94 -5.62
N SER A 250 1.00 -6.67 -4.86
CA SER A 250 0.24 -5.41 -4.92
C SER A 250 -0.43 -5.11 -3.58
N TYR A 251 -0.56 -3.82 -3.25
CA TYR A 251 -1.44 -3.36 -2.19
C TYR A 251 -2.79 -3.03 -2.80
N SER A 252 -3.85 -3.76 -2.42
CA SER A 252 -5.14 -3.72 -3.12
C SER A 252 -6.36 -3.75 -2.19
N PRO A 253 -6.47 -2.80 -1.25
CA PRO A 253 -7.67 -2.63 -0.45
C PRO A 253 -8.85 -2.10 -1.28
N ILE A 254 -10.04 -2.16 -0.69
CA ILE A 254 -11.20 -1.39 -1.11
C ILE A 254 -11.08 0.02 -0.51
N THR A 255 -11.25 1.05 -1.34
CA THR A 255 -11.34 2.44 -0.87
C THR A 255 -12.69 2.67 -0.19
N THR A 256 -12.69 3.35 0.96
CA THR A 256 -13.90 3.61 1.77
C THR A 256 -13.98 5.09 2.15
N PRO A 257 -15.14 5.61 2.61
CA PRO A 257 -15.24 7.01 3.05
C PRO A 257 -14.30 7.40 4.20
N PHE A 258 -13.80 6.43 4.97
CA PHE A 258 -12.85 6.67 6.05
C PHE A 258 -11.38 6.45 5.67
N GLY A 259 -11.10 5.82 4.52
CA GLY A 259 -9.76 5.48 4.08
C GLY A 259 -9.74 4.18 3.27
N TYR A 260 -9.17 3.13 3.85
CA TYR A 260 -8.98 1.84 3.17
C TYR A 260 -9.43 0.68 4.05
N TYR A 261 -10.06 -0.31 3.42
CA TYR A 261 -10.37 -1.61 4.02
C TYR A 261 -10.00 -2.76 3.09
N GLY A 262 -9.04 -3.61 3.47
CA GLY A 262 -8.64 -4.79 2.68
C GLY A 262 -7.18 -5.17 2.83
N THR A 263 -6.67 -6.04 1.97
CA THR A 263 -5.33 -6.66 2.11
C THR A 263 -4.37 -6.27 0.98
N SER A 264 -3.11 -6.69 1.13
CA SER A 264 -2.12 -6.82 0.06
C SER A 264 -2.10 -8.26 -0.47
N PHE A 265 -1.68 -8.43 -1.72
CA PHE A 265 -1.38 -9.73 -2.33
C PHE A 265 0.11 -9.85 -2.62
N ARG A 266 0.63 -11.06 -2.49
CA ARG A 266 2.00 -11.42 -2.89
C ARG A 266 2.04 -11.88 -4.35
N ALA A 267 3.25 -12.12 -4.84
CA ALA A 267 3.51 -12.65 -6.17
C ALA A 267 2.88 -14.03 -6.45
N ASP A 268 2.58 -14.84 -5.43
CA ASP A 268 1.87 -16.12 -5.60
C ASP A 268 0.33 -15.97 -5.67
N GLY A 269 -0.16 -14.73 -5.71
CA GLY A 269 -1.57 -14.36 -5.71
C GLY A 269 -2.26 -14.56 -4.35
N ARG A 270 -1.53 -14.92 -3.29
CA ARG A 270 -2.09 -15.09 -1.95
C ARG A 270 -2.10 -13.77 -1.19
N SER A 271 -3.13 -13.59 -0.37
CA SER A 271 -3.18 -12.50 0.60
C SER A 271 -2.00 -12.57 1.56
N GLU A 272 -1.48 -11.42 2.00
CA GLU A 272 -0.50 -11.37 3.11
C GLU A 272 -1.12 -11.78 4.46
N GLY A 273 -2.45 -11.93 4.52
CA GLY A 273 -3.20 -12.39 5.69
C GLY A 273 -3.65 -11.26 6.64
N GLY A 274 -2.96 -10.12 6.60
CA GLY A 274 -3.36 -8.91 7.32
C GLY A 274 -4.44 -8.11 6.57
N PHE A 275 -5.21 -7.32 7.31
CA PHE A 275 -6.07 -6.28 6.74
C PHE A 275 -5.52 -4.90 7.10
N ASN A 276 -5.71 -3.95 6.21
CA ASN A 276 -5.74 -2.54 6.55
C ASN A 276 -7.18 -2.14 6.87
N PHE A 277 -7.39 -1.43 7.98
CA PHE A 277 -8.59 -0.67 8.31
C PHE A 277 -8.08 0.66 8.89
N SER A 278 -7.73 1.60 7.99
CA SER A 278 -7.10 2.86 8.37
C SER A 278 -8.13 3.99 8.32
N MET A 279 -8.62 4.41 9.49
CA MET A 279 -9.51 5.55 9.61
C MET A 279 -8.71 6.82 9.81
N TRP A 280 -8.75 7.71 8.82
CA TRP A 280 -7.97 8.95 8.84
C TRP A 280 -8.61 10.01 9.74
N ALA A 281 -7.77 10.60 10.60
CA ALA A 281 -8.07 11.76 11.44
C ALA A 281 -7.64 13.06 10.75
N ALA A 282 -6.43 13.08 10.19
CA ALA A 282 -5.88 14.28 9.54
C ALA A 282 -4.85 13.91 8.46
N SER A 283 -4.67 14.81 7.49
CA SER A 283 -3.58 14.71 6.51
C SER A 283 -2.23 15.02 7.16
N ARG A 284 -1.11 14.76 6.45
CA ARG A 284 0.25 15.01 6.96
C ARG A 284 0.52 16.45 7.44
N LYS A 285 -0.20 17.43 6.89
CA LYS A 285 -0.10 18.86 7.26
C LYS A 285 -1.38 19.37 7.95
N GLY A 286 -2.29 18.47 8.32
CA GLY A 286 -3.53 18.82 8.99
C GLY A 286 -3.30 19.11 10.47
N SER A 287 -4.16 19.94 11.05
CA SER A 287 -4.19 20.17 12.50
C SER A 287 -4.74 18.96 13.24
N VAL A 288 -4.41 18.86 14.53
CA VAL A 288 -5.03 17.91 15.45
C VAL A 288 -6.52 18.23 15.57
N PRO A 289 -7.43 17.31 15.23
CA PRO A 289 -8.86 17.51 15.44
C PRO A 289 -9.20 17.58 16.94
N PRO A 290 -10.29 18.29 17.32
CA PRO A 290 -10.89 18.16 18.65
C PRO A 290 -11.13 16.70 19.03
N LEU A 291 -11.11 16.36 20.33
CA LEU A 291 -11.20 14.97 20.79
C LEU A 291 -12.46 14.26 20.30
N GLN A 292 -13.62 14.91 20.38
CA GLN A 292 -14.89 14.41 19.87
C GLN A 292 -14.90 14.19 18.34
N GLU A 293 -14.03 14.87 17.59
CA GLU A 293 -13.94 14.69 16.13
C GLU A 293 -12.94 13.60 15.73
N MET A 294 -12.15 13.09 16.69
CA MET A 294 -11.16 12.05 16.41
C MET A 294 -11.86 10.73 16.03
N PRO A 295 -11.43 10.09 14.92
CA PRO A 295 -11.85 8.73 14.67
C PRO A 295 -11.29 7.81 15.75
N HIS A 296 -12.09 6.85 16.19
CA HIS A 296 -11.72 5.93 17.25
C HIS A 296 -12.32 4.54 17.00
N LEU A 297 -11.68 3.53 17.55
CA LEU A 297 -12.05 2.13 17.33
C LEU A 297 -12.89 1.64 18.51
N LEU A 298 -13.96 0.92 18.21
CA LEU A 298 -14.93 0.43 19.19
C LEU A 298 -14.79 -1.06 19.45
N ALA A 299 -14.42 -1.85 18.44
CA ALA A 299 -14.28 -3.30 18.61
C ALA A 299 -13.22 -3.89 17.69
N ALA A 300 -12.73 -5.06 18.05
CA ALA A 300 -11.78 -5.86 17.28
C ALA A 300 -12.13 -7.35 17.40
N GLY A 301 -12.04 -8.11 16.31
CA GLY A 301 -12.37 -9.54 16.32
C GLY A 301 -11.24 -10.47 16.78
N SER A 302 -10.40 -9.99 17.71
CA SER A 302 -9.39 -10.80 18.37
C SER A 302 -8.98 -10.19 19.72
N PRO A 303 -8.79 -11.00 20.76
CA PRO A 303 -8.26 -10.52 22.05
C PRO A 303 -6.82 -9.98 21.93
N ASP A 304 -6.06 -10.46 20.94
CA ASP A 304 -4.67 -10.03 20.72
C ASP A 304 -4.57 -8.72 19.92
N ALA A 305 -5.70 -8.23 19.38
CA ALA A 305 -5.73 -6.99 18.64
C ALA A 305 -5.39 -5.79 19.54
N GLN A 306 -4.74 -4.79 18.95
CA GLN A 306 -4.38 -3.55 19.63
C GLN A 306 -5.08 -2.38 18.97
N PHE A 307 -5.84 -1.63 19.74
CA PHE A 307 -6.35 -0.31 19.33
C PHE A 307 -5.16 0.65 19.18
N SER A 308 -4.83 1.00 17.93
CA SER A 308 -3.58 1.70 17.59
C SER A 308 -3.81 2.72 16.48
N GLY A 309 -2.74 3.17 15.82
CA GLY A 309 -2.78 4.17 14.77
C GLY A 309 -1.62 4.12 13.77
N PHE A 310 -1.55 5.17 12.96
CA PHE A 310 -0.51 5.41 11.94
C PHE A 310 -0.20 6.91 11.83
N GLY A 311 0.98 7.28 11.29
CA GLY A 311 1.43 8.68 11.28
C GLY A 311 2.40 9.12 10.17
N HIS A 312 2.47 8.44 9.01
CA HIS A 312 3.52 8.70 7.99
C HIS A 312 3.05 9.59 6.81
N GLU A 313 1.84 9.37 6.28
CA GLU A 313 1.25 10.12 5.16
C GLU A 313 0.05 10.99 5.60
N GLY A 314 -0.11 11.10 6.91
CA GLY A 314 -1.31 11.50 7.61
C GLY A 314 -1.44 10.62 8.85
N SER A 315 -2.48 10.89 9.62
CA SER A 315 -2.62 10.29 10.95
C SER A 315 -4.03 9.81 11.18
N GLY A 316 -4.18 8.76 11.98
CA GLY A 316 -5.46 8.16 12.27
C GLY A 316 -5.33 6.89 13.09
N VAL A 317 -6.44 6.17 13.19
CA VAL A 317 -6.54 4.93 13.98
C VAL A 317 -6.60 3.70 13.09
N LYS A 318 -6.05 2.59 13.60
CA LYS A 318 -6.14 1.26 12.99
C LYS A 318 -5.83 0.16 14.01
N LEU A 319 -6.26 -1.06 13.73
CA LEU A 319 -5.86 -2.22 14.52
C LEU A 319 -4.43 -2.68 14.19
N ARG A 320 -3.78 -3.27 15.19
CA ARG A 320 -2.49 -3.98 15.10
C ARG A 320 -2.55 -5.25 15.96
N GLY A 321 -1.45 -6.00 16.05
CA GLY A 321 -1.28 -7.07 17.04
C GLY A 321 -1.76 -8.45 16.61
N TRP A 322 -2.47 -8.59 15.49
CA TRP A 322 -2.98 -9.89 15.03
C TRP A 322 -3.04 -10.02 13.50
N THR A 323 -3.12 -11.27 13.04
CA THR A 323 -3.25 -11.65 11.62
C THR A 323 -4.63 -12.27 11.39
N ALA A 324 -5.50 -11.56 10.69
CA ALA A 324 -6.90 -11.95 10.51
C ALA A 324 -7.09 -13.25 9.70
N MET A 325 -6.30 -13.43 8.62
CA MET A 325 -6.35 -14.60 7.75
C MET A 325 -4.99 -15.31 7.72
N PRO A 326 -4.62 -16.07 8.77
CA PRO A 326 -3.33 -16.76 8.82
C PRO A 326 -3.18 -17.82 7.73
N ASP A 327 -4.28 -18.29 7.14
CA ASP A 327 -4.33 -19.23 6.01
C ASP A 327 -3.96 -18.58 4.66
N GLN A 328 -3.85 -17.25 4.60
CA GLN A 328 -3.39 -16.50 3.41
C GLN A 328 -4.12 -16.93 2.13
N PRO A 329 -5.45 -16.74 2.04
CA PRO A 329 -6.24 -17.25 0.93
C PRO A 329 -5.90 -16.52 -0.38
N LYS A 330 -6.14 -17.18 -1.52
CA LYS A 330 -6.04 -16.57 -2.87
C LYS A 330 -7.24 -15.67 -3.20
N THR A 331 -8.39 -15.95 -2.59
CA THR A 331 -9.61 -15.16 -2.75
C THR A 331 -9.98 -14.61 -1.40
N VAL A 332 -9.99 -13.29 -1.26
CA VAL A 332 -10.34 -12.60 -0.03
C VAL A 332 -11.78 -12.15 -0.14
N ILE A 333 -12.58 -12.42 0.89
CA ILE A 333 -13.99 -12.03 0.94
C ILE A 333 -14.15 -11.13 2.16
N GLN A 334 -14.61 -9.90 1.94
CA GLN A 334 -14.72 -8.89 2.97
C GLN A 334 -16.04 -8.12 2.85
N SER A 335 -16.56 -7.67 3.99
CA SER A 335 -17.77 -6.88 4.09
C SER A 335 -17.52 -5.61 4.86
N LEU A 336 -18.15 -4.53 4.43
CA LEU A 336 -18.24 -3.31 5.21
C LEU A 336 -19.69 -2.91 5.36
N ARG A 337 -20.06 -2.56 6.58
CA ARG A 337 -21.35 -2.00 6.96
C ARG A 337 -21.15 -0.64 7.60
N VAL A 338 -22.12 0.24 7.43
CA VAL A 338 -22.15 1.55 8.10
C VAL A 338 -23.50 1.81 8.76
N GLU A 339 -23.47 2.43 9.92
CA GLU A 339 -24.65 3.00 10.60
C GLU A 339 -24.48 4.50 10.78
N ASN A 340 -25.60 5.22 10.72
CA ASN A 340 -25.67 6.62 11.11
C ASN A 340 -25.92 6.65 12.62
N ASP A 341 -25.01 7.26 13.37
CA ASP A 341 -24.89 7.09 14.81
C ASP A 341 -24.64 8.45 15.46
N GLY A 342 -25.72 9.21 15.61
CA GLY A 342 -25.69 10.61 16.05
C GLY A 342 -24.76 11.45 15.16
N ASP A 343 -23.71 12.01 15.77
CA ASP A 343 -22.71 12.82 15.08
C ASP A 343 -21.62 12.01 14.36
N TYR A 344 -21.72 10.68 14.34
CA TYR A 344 -20.76 9.77 13.74
C TYR A 344 -21.38 8.90 12.64
N HIS A 345 -20.51 8.40 11.78
CA HIS A 345 -20.73 7.15 11.07
C HIS A 345 -19.96 6.03 11.76
N THR A 346 -20.64 4.93 12.10
CA THR A 346 -20.02 3.74 12.70
C THR A 346 -19.85 2.67 11.64
N TYR A 347 -18.61 2.28 11.38
CA TYR A 347 -18.24 1.32 10.35
C TYR A 347 -17.86 -0.02 10.96
N TYR A 348 -18.40 -1.10 10.40
CA TYR A 348 -18.14 -2.47 10.82
C TYR A 348 -17.50 -3.23 9.66
N GLY A 349 -16.25 -3.65 9.83
CA GLY A 349 -15.51 -4.45 8.86
C GLY A 349 -15.50 -5.93 9.25
N TYR A 350 -15.92 -6.80 8.34
CA TYR A 350 -15.89 -8.26 8.51
C TYR A 350 -15.13 -8.94 7.39
N PHE A 351 -14.54 -10.09 7.68
CA PHE A 351 -13.93 -10.96 6.67
C PHE A 351 -14.48 -12.38 6.78
N TRP A 352 -14.50 -13.09 5.66
CA TRP A 352 -14.87 -14.49 5.64
C TRP A 352 -13.68 -15.33 6.07
N ASP A 353 -13.82 -16.03 7.19
CA ASP A 353 -12.82 -16.96 7.67
C ASP A 353 -12.94 -18.28 6.90
N HIS A 354 -12.03 -18.51 5.95
CA HIS A 354 -12.08 -19.68 5.07
C HIS A 354 -12.04 -21.02 5.81
N PRO A 355 -11.23 -21.20 6.88
CA PRO A 355 -11.20 -22.44 7.64
C PRO A 355 -12.54 -22.76 8.31
N THR A 356 -13.17 -21.78 8.96
CA THR A 356 -14.42 -22.01 9.71
C THR A 356 -15.70 -21.75 8.91
N LYS A 357 -15.58 -21.20 7.69
CA LYS A 357 -16.69 -20.83 6.80
C LYS A 357 -17.73 -19.94 7.48
N ARG A 358 -17.26 -18.90 8.17
CA ARG A 358 -18.07 -17.93 8.89
C ARG A 358 -17.52 -16.52 8.70
N TRP A 359 -18.39 -15.52 8.80
CA TRP A 359 -17.95 -14.14 8.95
C TRP A 359 -17.35 -13.94 10.34
N LYS A 360 -16.21 -13.27 10.40
CA LYS A 360 -15.59 -12.80 11.63
C LYS A 360 -15.43 -11.29 11.57
N LEU A 361 -15.67 -10.63 12.71
CA LEU A 361 -15.39 -9.22 12.84
C LEU A 361 -13.88 -9.00 12.62
N TYR A 362 -13.53 -7.95 11.88
CA TYR A 362 -12.17 -7.42 11.89
C TYR A 362 -12.08 -6.24 12.85
N ALA A 363 -12.87 -5.19 12.59
CA ALA A 363 -12.84 -3.94 13.34
C ALA A 363 -14.20 -3.25 13.32
N VAL A 364 -14.50 -2.50 14.38
CA VAL A 364 -15.52 -1.46 14.38
C VAL A 364 -14.87 -0.12 14.70
N GLY A 365 -15.25 0.95 14.00
CA GLY A 365 -14.77 2.29 14.32
C GLY A 365 -15.72 3.40 13.92
N ARG A 366 -15.69 4.49 14.70
CA ARG A 366 -16.49 5.70 14.50
C ARG A 366 -15.68 6.77 13.78
N LYS A 367 -16.31 7.46 12.83
CA LYS A 367 -15.78 8.66 12.18
C LYS A 367 -16.78 9.80 12.32
N TRP A 368 -16.30 10.94 12.77
CA TRP A 368 -17.11 12.16 12.86
C TRP A 368 -17.76 12.49 11.52
N SER A 369 -19.08 12.62 11.52
CA SER A 369 -19.92 12.99 10.37
C SER A 369 -20.61 14.34 10.57
N ASN A 370 -20.60 14.88 11.79
CA ASN A 370 -21.30 16.12 12.18
C ASN A 370 -22.79 16.03 11.86
N GLY A 371 -23.42 14.93 12.29
CA GLY A 371 -24.84 14.63 12.10
C GLY A 371 -25.25 14.31 10.67
N LYS A 372 -24.32 14.26 9.71
CA LYS A 372 -24.63 13.89 8.33
C LYS A 372 -24.99 12.42 8.26
N THR A 373 -26.02 12.12 7.49
CA THR A 373 -26.44 10.74 7.21
C THR A 373 -25.81 10.23 5.92
N LEU A 374 -25.41 8.97 5.90
CA LEU A 374 -24.97 8.25 4.71
C LEU A 374 -26.03 7.23 4.28
N SER A 375 -26.72 7.48 3.16
CA SER A 375 -27.70 6.54 2.59
C SER A 375 -27.04 5.44 1.76
N ASN A 376 -25.88 5.71 1.16
CA ASN A 376 -25.18 4.78 0.29
C ASN A 376 -23.68 4.69 0.61
N LEU A 377 -23.24 3.50 1.04
CA LEU A 377 -21.86 3.11 1.24
C LEU A 377 -21.27 2.54 -0.06
N LYS A 378 -20.64 3.40 -0.86
CA LYS A 378 -20.05 3.01 -2.14
C LYS A 378 -18.68 2.34 -1.96
N PRO A 379 -18.47 1.09 -2.42
CA PRO A 379 -17.14 0.48 -2.42
C PRO A 379 -16.29 1.04 -3.57
N GLY A 380 -15.14 1.59 -3.21
CA GLY A 380 -14.12 2.00 -4.17
C GLY A 380 -13.26 0.82 -4.65
N SER A 381 -12.25 1.14 -5.44
CA SER A 381 -11.25 0.20 -5.93
C SER A 381 -9.89 0.87 -5.91
N PHE A 382 -8.88 0.16 -5.39
CA PHE A 382 -7.50 0.61 -5.36
C PHE A 382 -6.55 -0.56 -5.64
N CYS A 383 -5.50 -0.30 -6.42
CA CYS A 383 -4.35 -1.18 -6.58
C CYS A 383 -3.09 -0.33 -6.78
N GLU A 384 -2.08 -0.55 -5.95
CA GLU A 384 -0.80 0.14 -6.02
C GLU A 384 0.39 -0.77 -5.67
N VAL A 385 1.60 -0.26 -5.90
CA VAL A 385 2.85 -0.85 -5.42
C VAL A 385 3.51 0.18 -4.48
N PRO A 386 3.85 -0.13 -3.23
CA PRO A 386 4.54 0.83 -2.36
C PRO A 386 6.06 0.82 -2.58
N GLY A 387 6.75 1.87 -2.13
CA GLY A 387 8.22 1.96 -2.09
C GLY A 387 8.84 3.01 -3.03
N PRO A 388 10.12 3.39 -2.85
CA PRO A 388 10.81 4.42 -3.63
C PRO A 388 11.62 3.85 -4.83
N PRO A 389 11.95 4.69 -5.84
CA PRO A 389 12.58 4.24 -7.10
C PRO A 389 14.01 3.70 -6.99
N HIS A 390 14.71 3.98 -5.88
CA HIS A 390 16.09 3.52 -5.70
C HIS A 390 16.19 2.07 -5.17
N ILE A 391 15.08 1.46 -4.73
CA ILE A 391 15.06 0.10 -4.14
C ILE A 391 14.35 -0.92 -5.05
N GLN A 392 13.45 -0.45 -5.92
CA GLN A 392 12.72 -1.28 -6.86
C GLN A 392 12.22 -0.45 -8.04
N ARG A 393 12.16 -1.07 -9.22
CA ARG A 393 11.60 -0.48 -10.44
C ARG A 393 10.84 -1.54 -11.20
N THR A 394 9.59 -1.73 -10.86
CA THR A 394 8.78 -2.84 -11.38
C THR A 394 7.58 -2.38 -12.19
N GLY A 395 7.63 -1.15 -12.73
CA GLY A 395 6.59 -0.55 -13.58
C GLY A 395 6.24 -1.33 -14.83
N ASP A 396 7.22 -2.06 -15.36
CA ASP A 396 7.14 -2.97 -16.49
C ASP A 396 6.22 -4.16 -16.27
N LEU A 397 5.95 -4.53 -15.02
CA LEU A 397 5.11 -5.69 -14.70
C LEU A 397 3.63 -5.27 -14.53
N PRO A 398 2.65 -6.03 -15.02
CA PRO A 398 1.24 -5.74 -14.78
C PRO A 398 0.80 -6.19 -13.38
N ARG A 399 -0.12 -5.44 -12.76
CA ARG A 399 -0.78 -5.74 -11.48
C ARG A 399 -2.26 -5.79 -11.74
N GLU A 400 -2.83 -6.98 -11.76
CA GLU A 400 -4.26 -7.17 -12.01
C GLU A 400 -4.97 -7.66 -10.76
N VAL A 401 -6.06 -6.96 -10.45
CA VAL A 401 -6.97 -7.33 -9.37
C VAL A 401 -8.34 -7.59 -9.97
N VAL A 402 -8.90 -8.75 -9.65
CA VAL A 402 -10.23 -9.16 -10.08
C VAL A 402 -11.19 -9.10 -8.90
N ARG A 403 -12.36 -8.49 -9.13
CA ARG A 403 -13.39 -8.28 -8.12
C ARG A 403 -14.81 -8.54 -8.63
N ARG A 404 -15.64 -8.98 -7.69
CA ARG A 404 -17.11 -9.01 -7.78
C ARG A 404 -17.67 -8.68 -6.41
N GLY A 405 -18.91 -8.22 -6.35
CA GLY A 405 -19.51 -7.89 -5.07
C GLY A 405 -21.02 -7.76 -5.13
N TRP A 406 -21.58 -7.57 -3.94
CA TRP A 406 -23.01 -7.45 -3.71
C TRP A 406 -23.29 -6.36 -2.68
N ALA A 407 -24.43 -5.70 -2.84
CA ALA A 407 -25.00 -4.74 -1.90
C ALA A 407 -26.24 -5.34 -1.24
N LEU A 408 -26.47 -5.05 0.04
CA LEU A 408 -27.66 -5.49 0.76
C LEU A 408 -28.74 -4.41 0.67
N GLU A 409 -29.90 -4.76 0.10
CA GLU A 409 -31.10 -3.92 0.15
C GLU A 409 -31.66 -3.86 1.58
N GLU A 410 -32.49 -2.85 1.86
CA GLU A 410 -33.13 -2.67 3.17
C GLU A 410 -34.00 -3.87 3.56
N GLU A 411 -34.65 -4.52 2.60
CA GLU A 411 -35.45 -5.73 2.78
C GLU A 411 -34.61 -7.00 3.02
N GLY A 412 -33.28 -6.87 3.15
CA GLY A 412 -32.36 -7.97 3.44
C GLY A 412 -31.99 -8.83 2.24
N LYS A 413 -32.24 -8.34 1.02
CA LYS A 413 -31.92 -9.05 -0.24
C LYS A 413 -30.59 -8.58 -0.83
N TRP A 414 -29.73 -9.53 -1.17
CA TRP A 414 -28.46 -9.25 -1.86
C TRP A 414 -28.67 -8.96 -3.34
N ARG A 415 -28.08 -7.86 -3.82
CA ARG A 415 -28.04 -7.47 -5.24
C ARG A 415 -26.61 -7.36 -5.75
N PRO A 416 -26.34 -7.75 -7.00
CA PRO A 416 -25.01 -7.61 -7.55
C PRO A 416 -24.61 -6.14 -7.67
N LEU A 417 -23.34 -5.86 -7.39
CA LEU A 417 -22.67 -4.67 -7.88
C LEU A 417 -22.31 -4.95 -9.33
N ASP A 418 -23.13 -4.46 -10.25
CA ASP A 418 -23.11 -4.79 -11.68
C ASP A 418 -22.50 -3.67 -12.54
N GLN A 419 -22.11 -2.56 -11.92
CA GLN A 419 -21.46 -1.44 -12.59
C GLN A 419 -20.09 -1.15 -11.98
N PHE A 420 -19.12 -0.86 -12.83
CA PHE A 420 -17.81 -0.36 -12.43
C PHE A 420 -17.47 0.93 -13.16
N HIS A 421 -17.33 2.00 -12.39
CA HIS A 421 -17.03 3.34 -12.87
C HIS A 421 -15.53 3.59 -12.77
N CYS A 422 -14.89 3.75 -13.91
CA CYS A 422 -13.45 3.79 -14.04
C CYS A 422 -12.95 5.22 -13.78
N SER A 423 -11.93 5.35 -12.92
CA SER A 423 -11.33 6.67 -12.68
C SER A 423 -10.50 7.08 -13.90
N LYS A 424 -10.63 8.34 -14.35
CA LYS A 424 -10.00 8.84 -15.60
C LYS A 424 -10.51 8.14 -16.87
N GLY A 425 -11.82 7.85 -16.95
CA GLY A 425 -12.45 7.25 -18.13
C GLY A 425 -12.53 8.11 -19.40
N LYS A 426 -11.62 9.08 -19.59
CA LYS A 426 -11.44 9.92 -20.78
C LYS A 426 -9.98 10.38 -20.89
N GLY A 427 -9.51 10.68 -22.09
CA GLY A 427 -8.18 11.25 -22.34
C GLY A 427 -7.32 10.32 -23.20
N ALA A 428 -6.00 10.57 -23.19
CA ALA A 428 -5.02 9.78 -23.91
C ALA A 428 -4.88 8.35 -23.34
N PRO A 429 -4.36 7.39 -24.14
CA PRO A 429 -4.03 6.05 -23.68
C PRO A 429 -3.19 6.05 -22.39
N MET A 430 -3.47 5.11 -21.50
CA MET A 430 -2.82 5.03 -20.20
C MET A 430 -2.36 3.61 -19.87
N ASN A 431 -1.32 3.51 -19.04
CA ASN A 431 -0.83 2.26 -18.48
C ASN A 431 -1.72 1.73 -17.33
N LYS A 432 -3.02 1.69 -17.62
CA LYS A 432 -4.10 1.21 -16.78
C LYS A 432 -5.20 0.67 -17.67
N SER A 433 -5.88 -0.38 -17.23
CA SER A 433 -7.03 -0.90 -17.95
C SER A 433 -8.10 -1.40 -17.01
N TRP A 434 -9.32 -1.45 -17.53
CA TRP A 434 -10.49 -1.98 -16.88
C TRP A 434 -11.20 -2.88 -17.88
N SER A 435 -11.59 -4.08 -17.46
CA SER A 435 -12.26 -5.04 -18.34
C SER A 435 -13.15 -6.00 -17.55
N LEU A 436 -13.83 -6.88 -18.27
CA LEU A 436 -14.50 -8.04 -17.71
C LEU A 436 -13.68 -9.31 -17.97
N THR A 437 -13.59 -10.17 -16.98
CA THR A 437 -13.09 -11.53 -17.18
C THR A 437 -14.15 -12.37 -17.90
N ALA A 438 -13.73 -13.49 -18.50
CA ALA A 438 -14.67 -14.45 -19.11
C ALA A 438 -15.69 -15.01 -18.11
N ALA A 439 -15.40 -14.97 -16.81
CA ALA A 439 -16.28 -15.40 -15.73
C ALA A 439 -17.28 -14.31 -15.26
N GLY A 440 -17.27 -13.12 -15.89
CA GLY A 440 -18.16 -12.03 -15.50
C GLY A 440 -17.72 -11.32 -14.22
N GLU A 441 -16.41 -11.15 -14.02
CA GLU A 441 -15.85 -10.38 -12.91
C GLU A 441 -15.17 -9.11 -13.44
N PHE A 442 -15.12 -8.04 -12.64
CA PHE A 442 -14.39 -6.84 -13.01
C PHE A 442 -12.90 -7.04 -12.80
N ALA A 443 -12.11 -6.82 -13.85
CA ALA A 443 -10.66 -6.76 -13.79
C ALA A 443 -10.19 -5.30 -13.86
N MET A 444 -9.17 -4.98 -13.07
CA MET A 444 -8.52 -3.68 -13.08
C MET A 444 -7.01 -3.89 -13.02
N THR A 445 -6.30 -3.30 -13.98
CA THR A 445 -4.86 -3.50 -14.16
C THR A 445 -4.10 -2.19 -14.15
N THR A 446 -2.90 -2.19 -13.57
CA THR A 446 -1.92 -1.11 -13.69
C THR A 446 -0.51 -1.67 -13.88
N GLY A 447 0.37 -0.92 -14.54
CA GLY A 447 1.71 -1.41 -14.87
C GLY A 447 1.71 -2.17 -16.18
N GLY A 448 2.87 -2.65 -16.59
CA GLY A 448 3.08 -3.20 -17.93
C GLY A 448 3.72 -2.18 -18.85
N MET A 449 4.11 -2.62 -20.05
CA MET A 449 4.61 -1.73 -21.11
C MET A 449 3.50 -1.17 -22.00
N ARG A 450 2.30 -1.75 -21.93
CA ARG A 450 1.17 -1.42 -22.80
C ARG A 450 0.28 -0.33 -22.21
N TYR A 451 -0.27 0.49 -23.09
CA TYR A 451 -1.18 1.59 -22.80
C TYR A 451 -2.51 1.34 -23.52
N TYR A 452 -3.62 1.61 -22.85
CA TYR A 452 -4.96 1.34 -23.36
C TYR A 452 -5.81 2.61 -23.34
N GLU A 453 -6.75 2.69 -24.28
CA GLU A 453 -7.75 3.75 -24.27
C GLU A 453 -8.60 3.67 -23.00
N PRO A 454 -8.94 4.82 -22.39
CA PRO A 454 -9.73 4.83 -21.18
C PRO A 454 -11.19 4.44 -21.46
N VAL A 455 -11.72 3.59 -20.58
CA VAL A 455 -13.15 3.23 -20.54
C VAL A 455 -13.81 4.02 -19.42
N LYS A 456 -15.05 4.48 -19.60
CA LYS A 456 -15.78 5.24 -18.56
C LYS A 456 -16.48 4.34 -17.55
N THR A 457 -17.25 3.38 -18.05
CA THR A 457 -18.07 2.49 -17.24
C THR A 457 -18.09 1.11 -17.87
N ILE A 458 -18.02 0.08 -17.03
CA ILE A 458 -18.17 -1.32 -17.41
C ILE A 458 -19.43 -1.84 -16.73
N GLN A 459 -20.25 -2.57 -17.47
CA GLN A 459 -21.51 -3.14 -17.01
C GLN A 459 -21.45 -4.67 -17.11
N LEU A 460 -21.79 -5.37 -16.03
CA LEU A 460 -22.03 -6.79 -16.07
C LEU A 460 -23.38 -7.05 -16.75
N THR A 461 -23.38 -7.97 -17.72
CA THR A 461 -24.58 -8.42 -18.42
C THR A 461 -25.22 -9.64 -17.73
N ASN A 462 -24.41 -10.51 -17.13
CA ASN A 462 -24.86 -11.73 -16.46
C ASN A 462 -24.18 -11.84 -15.07
N PRO A 463 -24.73 -11.21 -14.02
CA PRO A 463 -24.16 -11.29 -12.68
C PRO A 463 -24.21 -12.74 -12.15
N THR A 464 -23.15 -13.14 -11.42
CA THR A 464 -23.04 -14.49 -10.84
C THR A 464 -24.12 -14.75 -9.79
N GLU A 465 -24.49 -16.02 -9.61
CA GLU A 465 -25.36 -16.49 -8.53
C GLU A 465 -24.89 -16.03 -7.14
N ILE A 466 -25.85 -15.90 -6.22
CA ILE A 466 -25.60 -15.53 -4.82
C ILE A 466 -24.78 -16.64 -4.16
N PRO A 467 -23.56 -16.35 -3.68
CA PRO A 467 -22.66 -17.34 -3.10
C PRO A 467 -23.04 -17.71 -1.65
N PRO A 468 -22.57 -18.87 -1.11
CA PRO A 468 -22.98 -19.37 0.20
C PRO A 468 -22.71 -18.45 1.40
N TYR A 469 -21.67 -17.61 1.32
CA TYR A 469 -21.34 -16.61 2.35
C TYR A 469 -22.34 -15.44 2.42
N LEU A 470 -23.30 -15.38 1.49
CA LEU A 470 -24.42 -14.44 1.51
C LEU A 470 -25.77 -15.10 1.86
N SER A 471 -25.75 -16.36 2.30
CA SER A 471 -26.97 -17.02 2.79
C SER A 471 -27.60 -16.23 3.95
N PRO A 472 -28.90 -16.39 4.24
CA PRO A 472 -29.54 -15.72 5.37
C PRO A 472 -28.81 -15.97 6.71
N ALA A 473 -28.35 -17.19 6.95
CA ALA A 473 -27.59 -17.53 8.15
C ALA A 473 -26.23 -16.83 8.21
N ALA A 474 -25.49 -16.76 7.10
CA ALA A 474 -24.22 -16.04 7.03
C ALA A 474 -24.43 -14.52 7.17
N THR A 475 -25.49 -13.97 6.57
CA THR A 475 -25.79 -12.53 6.60
C THR A 475 -26.01 -12.03 8.03
N LYS A 476 -26.64 -12.83 8.90
CA LYS A 476 -26.80 -12.49 10.33
C LYS A 476 -25.46 -12.30 11.06
N GLN A 477 -24.40 -13.00 10.63
CA GLN A 477 -23.08 -12.90 11.26
C GLN A 477 -22.42 -11.53 11.02
N LEU A 478 -22.85 -10.77 9.99
CA LEU A 478 -22.37 -9.40 9.71
C LEU A 478 -22.88 -8.34 10.71
N TYR A 479 -23.60 -8.77 11.74
CA TYR A 479 -24.12 -7.95 12.82
C TYR A 479 -23.63 -8.42 14.19
N GLN A 480 -22.82 -9.48 14.24
CA GLN A 480 -22.29 -10.00 15.51
C GLN A 480 -21.09 -9.16 15.97
N LEU A 481 -21.02 -8.94 17.27
CA LEU A 481 -19.90 -8.34 17.99
C LEU A 481 -19.31 -9.37 18.96
N PRO A 482 -18.04 -9.22 19.38
CA PRO A 482 -17.46 -10.07 20.42
C PRO A 482 -18.26 -10.06 21.72
N ALA A 483 -18.76 -8.89 22.11
CA ALA A 483 -19.66 -8.70 23.25
C ALA A 483 -20.64 -7.56 22.95
N THR A 484 -21.81 -7.58 23.59
CA THR A 484 -22.88 -6.59 23.43
C THR A 484 -23.31 -6.07 24.80
N PHE A 485 -23.30 -4.75 24.95
CA PHE A 485 -23.76 -4.06 26.16
C PHE A 485 -25.25 -3.73 26.06
N ALA A 486 -25.97 -3.86 27.17
CA ALA A 486 -27.23 -3.17 27.38
C ALA A 486 -26.96 -1.77 27.98
N GLU A 487 -28.01 -0.97 28.16
CA GLU A 487 -27.93 0.31 28.87
C GLU A 487 -27.38 0.11 30.29
N PRO A 488 -26.29 0.79 30.68
CA PRO A 488 -25.73 0.68 32.01
C PRO A 488 -26.52 1.51 33.02
N GLU A 489 -26.45 1.11 34.29
CA GLU A 489 -27.13 1.79 35.39
C GLU A 489 -26.13 2.15 36.49
N THR A 490 -26.16 3.39 36.99
CA THR A 490 -25.40 3.75 38.20
C THR A 490 -26.20 3.30 39.42
N VAL A 491 -25.64 2.35 40.18
CA VAL A 491 -26.31 1.76 41.34
C VAL A 491 -26.07 2.60 42.59
N GLU A 492 -24.84 3.10 42.77
CA GLU A 492 -24.47 3.90 43.94
C GLU A 492 -23.39 4.92 43.57
N ALA A 493 -23.52 6.14 44.07
CA ALA A 493 -22.47 7.16 44.01
C ALA A 493 -22.25 7.72 45.42
N GLY A 494 -21.03 7.60 45.91
CA GLY A 494 -20.53 8.16 47.16
C GLY A 494 -19.56 9.32 46.90
N ALA A 495 -18.91 9.79 47.97
CA ALA A 495 -18.02 10.94 47.93
C ALA A 495 -16.61 10.61 47.38
N ALA A 496 -16.16 9.38 47.57
CA ALA A 496 -14.83 8.91 47.15
C ALA A 496 -14.87 7.68 46.23
N ASP A 497 -16.04 7.09 46.05
CA ASP A 497 -16.27 5.90 45.22
C ASP A 497 -17.67 5.91 44.60
N ALA A 498 -17.86 5.06 43.61
CA ALA A 498 -19.15 4.79 42.98
C ALA A 498 -19.20 3.32 42.54
N THR A 499 -20.39 2.73 42.53
CA THR A 499 -20.64 1.40 41.95
C THR A 499 -21.54 1.55 40.74
N VAL A 500 -21.03 1.11 39.58
CA VAL A 500 -21.78 1.07 38.32
C VAL A 500 -22.14 -0.37 37.99
N ASN A 501 -23.35 -0.59 37.47
CA ASN A 501 -23.77 -1.86 36.89
C ASN A 501 -23.62 -1.80 35.37
N LEU A 502 -22.78 -2.69 34.85
CA LEU A 502 -22.57 -2.87 33.43
C LEU A 502 -23.26 -4.15 32.97
N ARG A 503 -24.40 -3.99 32.32
CA ARG A 503 -25.20 -5.13 31.86
C ARG A 503 -24.73 -5.59 30.48
N LEU A 504 -24.42 -6.88 30.36
CA LEU A 504 -24.05 -7.51 29.08
C LEU A 504 -25.19 -8.38 28.57
N GLU A 505 -25.61 -8.16 27.32
CA GLU A 505 -26.58 -9.04 26.64
C GLU A 505 -25.90 -10.31 26.13
N ASP A 506 -24.64 -10.18 25.73
CA ASP A 506 -23.75 -11.26 25.33
C ASP A 506 -22.34 -10.85 25.75
N ALA A 507 -21.77 -11.54 26.73
CA ALA A 507 -20.42 -11.31 27.20
C ALA A 507 -19.35 -12.00 26.34
N GLY A 508 -19.74 -12.98 25.51
CA GLY A 508 -18.83 -13.91 24.85
C GLY A 508 -18.09 -14.85 25.80
N THR A 509 -17.10 -15.58 25.28
CA THR A 509 -16.44 -16.66 26.01
C THR A 509 -15.31 -16.13 26.90
N ASN A 510 -15.31 -16.48 28.19
CA ASN A 510 -14.27 -16.10 29.17
C ASN A 510 -14.06 -14.59 29.30
N ALA A 511 -15.16 -13.84 29.29
CA ALA A 511 -15.14 -12.38 29.27
C ALA A 511 -14.44 -11.75 30.48
N LYS A 512 -13.68 -10.69 30.19
CA LYS A 512 -13.03 -9.80 31.14
C LYS A 512 -13.49 -8.38 30.90
N LEU A 513 -13.84 -7.68 31.98
CA LEU A 513 -14.36 -6.32 31.95
C LEU A 513 -13.38 -5.36 32.62
N ILE A 514 -13.10 -4.24 31.95
CA ILE A 514 -12.28 -3.14 32.44
C ILE A 514 -13.08 -1.86 32.30
N VAL A 515 -13.18 -1.06 33.37
CA VAL A 515 -13.85 0.25 33.34
C VAL A 515 -12.81 1.36 33.39
N TYR A 516 -12.85 2.23 32.39
CA TYR A 516 -12.04 3.43 32.29
C TYR A 516 -12.89 4.63 32.71
N TYR A 517 -12.34 5.54 33.50
CA TYR A 517 -13.07 6.69 34.03
C TYR A 517 -12.17 7.90 34.32
N GLY A 518 -12.76 9.10 34.31
CA GLY A 518 -12.06 10.37 34.51
C GLY A 518 -12.99 11.58 34.35
N GLU A 519 -12.50 12.79 34.58
CA GLU A 519 -13.29 14.04 34.49
C GLU A 519 -13.58 14.48 33.05
N THR A 520 -12.95 13.85 32.05
CA THR A 520 -13.13 14.12 30.62
C THR A 520 -13.59 12.85 29.90
N ASP A 521 -14.55 12.98 28.98
CA ASP A 521 -14.91 11.89 28.08
C ASP A 521 -13.79 11.69 27.04
N CYS A 522 -13.00 10.63 27.24
CA CYS A 522 -11.89 10.30 26.38
C CYS A 522 -12.25 9.28 25.29
N LEU A 523 -13.54 9.06 25.02
CA LEU A 523 -14.03 8.09 24.03
C LEU A 523 -13.41 6.70 24.28
N THR A 524 -12.71 6.12 23.30
CA THR A 524 -11.95 4.87 23.47
C THR A 524 -10.44 5.08 23.56
N PHE A 525 -9.98 6.30 23.84
CA PHE A 525 -8.56 6.60 24.03
C PHE A 525 -8.12 6.26 25.45
N ALA A 526 -7.64 5.03 25.63
CA ALA A 526 -6.89 4.62 26.81
C ALA A 526 -5.38 4.91 26.65
N PRO A 527 -4.63 5.19 27.75
CA PRO A 527 -3.19 5.38 27.69
C PRO A 527 -2.47 4.17 27.06
N ARG A 528 -1.65 4.42 26.04
CA ARG A 528 -0.83 3.37 25.41
C ARG A 528 0.47 3.92 24.82
N ARG A 529 1.38 3.00 24.48
CA ARG A 529 2.61 3.34 23.75
C ARG A 529 2.33 3.52 22.25
N LEU A 530 2.89 4.58 21.67
CA LEU A 530 2.82 4.83 20.23
C LEU A 530 3.74 3.89 19.43
N HIS A 531 3.21 3.36 18.32
CA HIS A 531 3.91 2.40 17.46
C HIS A 531 4.56 3.08 16.24
N ALA A 532 5.84 2.79 15.99
CA ALA A 532 6.60 3.16 14.79
C ALA A 532 6.30 4.57 14.25
N THR A 533 5.56 4.69 13.15
CA THR A 533 5.28 5.95 12.46
C THR A 533 4.42 6.92 13.27
N GLU A 534 3.62 6.44 14.22
CA GLU A 534 2.84 7.29 15.13
C GLU A 534 3.73 8.20 15.98
N ARG A 535 4.93 7.74 16.35
CA ARG A 535 5.85 8.51 17.21
C ARG A 535 6.29 9.82 16.59
N ARG A 536 6.12 9.98 15.28
CA ARG A 536 6.49 11.18 14.51
C ARG A 536 5.27 12.00 14.08
N SER A 537 4.07 11.62 14.53
CA SER A 537 2.83 12.32 14.22
C SER A 537 2.37 13.13 15.43
N GLU A 538 2.24 14.45 15.23
CA GLU A 538 1.65 15.36 16.22
C GLU A 538 0.23 14.95 16.60
N VAL A 539 -0.57 14.48 15.63
CA VAL A 539 -1.95 14.03 15.87
C VAL A 539 -1.98 12.77 16.72
N SER A 540 -1.10 11.80 16.47
CA SER A 540 -1.01 10.58 17.29
C SER A 540 -0.47 10.87 18.69
N GLN A 541 0.49 11.78 18.82
CA GLN A 541 1.00 12.23 20.13
C GLN A 541 -0.08 12.95 20.92
N ALA A 542 -0.77 13.90 20.31
CA ALA A 542 -1.87 14.62 20.93
C ALA A 542 -3.06 13.72 21.26
N GLY A 543 -3.33 12.67 20.49
CA GLY A 543 -4.36 11.67 20.84
C GLY A 543 -3.97 10.78 22.03
N GLN A 544 -2.78 10.96 22.60
CA GLN A 544 -2.24 10.22 23.74
C GLN A 544 -1.73 11.15 24.83
N SER A 545 -2.15 12.42 24.83
CA SER A 545 -1.88 13.34 25.94
C SER A 545 -2.76 13.02 27.15
N ASP A 546 -2.31 13.45 28.34
CA ASP A 546 -2.97 13.15 29.61
C ASP A 546 -4.41 13.70 29.69
N ASP A 547 -4.69 14.81 29.00
CA ASP A 547 -6.02 15.45 28.90
C ASP A 547 -6.93 14.84 27.82
N ARG A 548 -6.44 13.85 27.06
CA ARG A 548 -7.16 13.18 25.96
C ARG A 548 -7.20 11.67 26.08
N THR A 549 -6.76 11.15 27.23
CA THR A 549 -6.84 9.74 27.58
C THR A 549 -7.48 9.55 28.94
N TRP A 550 -8.07 8.39 29.19
CA TRP A 550 -8.69 8.10 30.48
C TRP A 550 -7.67 8.14 31.62
N SER A 551 -7.99 8.85 32.72
CA SER A 551 -7.08 9.04 33.86
C SER A 551 -7.02 7.84 34.81
N HIS A 552 -8.08 7.04 34.85
CA HIS A 552 -8.17 5.83 35.68
C HIS A 552 -8.69 4.64 34.88
N ALA A 553 -8.31 3.44 35.33
CA ALA A 553 -8.85 2.17 34.88
C ALA A 553 -8.94 1.20 36.06
N THR A 554 -9.97 0.35 36.08
CA THR A 554 -10.05 -0.76 37.03
C THR A 554 -9.10 -1.89 36.64
N GLU A 555 -8.82 -2.80 37.57
CA GLU A 555 -8.28 -4.11 37.19
C GLU A 555 -9.30 -4.88 36.34
N ALA A 556 -8.82 -5.79 35.50
CA ALA A 556 -9.67 -6.65 34.70
C ALA A 556 -10.35 -7.69 35.61
N GLN A 557 -11.68 -7.71 35.60
CA GLN A 557 -12.48 -8.68 36.37
C GLN A 557 -13.23 -9.63 35.43
N SER A 558 -13.54 -10.83 35.89
CA SER A 558 -14.44 -11.73 35.15
C SER A 558 -15.80 -11.09 34.96
N ALA A 559 -16.37 -11.24 33.77
CA ALA A 559 -17.72 -10.80 33.46
C ALA A 559 -18.52 -11.93 32.82
N GLY A 560 -19.84 -11.81 32.87
CA GLY A 560 -20.77 -12.72 32.21
C GLY A 560 -22.03 -11.99 31.77
N ASP A 561 -22.94 -12.72 31.14
CA ASP A 561 -24.23 -12.19 30.73
C ASP A 561 -25.02 -11.69 31.95
N GLY A 562 -25.80 -10.61 31.76
CA GLY A 562 -26.53 -9.95 32.83
C GLY A 562 -25.69 -8.90 33.54
N ASP A 563 -25.91 -8.73 34.84
CA ASP A 563 -25.39 -7.62 35.64
C ASP A 563 -23.93 -7.85 36.08
N ASN A 564 -23.08 -6.83 35.89
CA ASN A 564 -21.69 -6.83 36.32
C ASN A 564 -21.41 -5.55 37.12
N LEU A 565 -21.31 -5.69 38.45
CA LEU A 565 -21.07 -4.57 39.36
C LEU A 565 -19.58 -4.21 39.42
N VAL A 566 -19.25 -2.94 39.20
CA VAL A 566 -17.88 -2.45 39.21
C VAL A 566 -17.74 -1.25 40.13
N ARG A 567 -16.79 -1.33 41.06
CA ARG A 567 -16.48 -0.20 41.95
C ARG A 567 -15.40 0.69 41.34
N LEU A 568 -15.72 1.97 41.24
CA LEU A 568 -14.81 3.07 40.89
C LEU A 568 -14.35 3.73 42.18
N THR A 569 -13.08 4.12 42.27
CA THR A 569 -12.46 4.62 43.50
C THR A 569 -11.59 5.84 43.23
N GLY A 570 -11.32 6.65 44.26
CA GLY A 570 -10.48 7.84 44.10
C GLY A 570 -11.23 8.99 43.42
N LEU A 571 -12.56 9.02 43.60
CA LEU A 571 -13.38 10.13 43.15
C LEU A 571 -13.26 11.30 44.12
N GLU A 572 -13.44 12.52 43.62
CA GLU A 572 -13.50 13.73 44.44
C GLU A 572 -14.94 14.26 44.54
N PRO A 573 -15.39 14.67 45.75
CA PRO A 573 -16.75 15.17 45.95
C PRO A 573 -17.12 16.33 45.03
N GLY A 574 -18.35 16.32 44.50
CA GLY A 574 -18.89 17.40 43.66
C GLY A 574 -18.35 17.45 42.23
N LYS A 575 -17.48 16.50 41.82
CA LYS A 575 -17.01 16.38 40.45
C LYS A 575 -17.87 15.41 39.64
N THR A 576 -17.97 15.67 38.33
CA THR A 576 -18.56 14.75 37.36
C THR A 576 -17.47 13.91 36.73
N TYR A 577 -17.65 12.59 36.76
CA TYR A 577 -16.80 11.62 36.11
C TYR A 577 -17.55 10.98 34.94
N PHE A 578 -16.88 10.87 33.81
CA PHE A 578 -17.28 10.03 32.70
C PHE A 578 -16.68 8.64 32.87
N TYR A 579 -17.34 7.63 32.33
CA TYR A 579 -16.81 6.28 32.28
C TYR A 579 -17.22 5.54 31.01
N ARG A 580 -16.37 4.59 30.62
CA ARG A 580 -16.61 3.65 29.52
C ARG A 580 -15.98 2.30 29.83
N ALA A 581 -16.64 1.23 29.42
CA ALA A 581 -16.16 -0.14 29.64
C ALA A 581 -15.59 -0.76 28.37
N LEU A 582 -14.62 -1.65 28.57
CA LEU A 582 -14.06 -2.55 27.57
C LEU A 582 -14.27 -3.99 28.03
N VAL A 583 -14.92 -4.81 27.20
CA VAL A 583 -14.94 -6.27 27.34
C VAL A 583 -13.89 -6.87 26.44
N VAL A 584 -13.14 -7.84 26.96
CA VAL A 584 -12.18 -8.69 26.25
C VAL A 584 -12.58 -10.14 26.46
N ASN A 585 -12.74 -10.91 25.40
CA ASN A 585 -13.12 -12.33 25.41
C ASN A 585 -12.38 -13.10 24.31
N GLU A 586 -12.66 -14.40 24.15
CA GLU A 586 -11.98 -15.20 23.13
C GLU A 586 -12.32 -14.76 21.69
N GLU A 587 -13.52 -14.23 21.49
CA GLU A 587 -14.01 -13.74 20.19
C GLU A 587 -13.40 -12.39 19.81
N GLY A 588 -12.98 -11.58 20.80
CA GLY A 588 -12.43 -10.26 20.55
C GLY A 588 -12.51 -9.27 21.69
N GLN A 589 -12.67 -8.01 21.31
CA GLN A 589 -12.74 -6.87 22.22
C GLN A 589 -13.88 -5.95 21.79
N THR A 590 -14.68 -5.47 22.74
CA THR A 590 -15.73 -4.47 22.49
C THR A 590 -15.72 -3.42 23.59
N TRP A 591 -15.54 -2.16 23.20
CA TRP A 591 -15.88 -1.00 24.03
C TRP A 591 -17.38 -0.82 24.06
N MET A 592 -17.91 -0.35 25.18
CA MET A 592 -19.22 0.30 25.21
C MET A 592 -19.19 1.48 24.22
N PHE A 593 -20.23 1.60 23.40
CA PHE A 593 -20.22 2.52 22.27
C PHE A 593 -20.32 3.97 22.72
N ASP A 594 -21.09 4.21 23.78
CA ASP A 594 -21.30 5.53 24.36
C ASP A 594 -20.64 5.64 25.74
N SER A 595 -20.34 6.87 26.12
CA SER A 595 -19.78 7.18 27.44
C SER A 595 -20.91 7.59 28.35
N HIS A 596 -20.86 7.16 29.60
CA HIS A 596 -21.84 7.53 30.62
C HIS A 596 -21.16 8.42 31.66
N SER A 597 -21.95 9.10 32.48
CA SER A 597 -21.43 9.99 33.50
C SER A 597 -22.14 9.81 34.83
N LEU A 598 -21.42 10.12 35.91
CA LEU A 598 -21.94 10.18 37.26
C LEU A 598 -21.32 11.36 37.99
N SER A 599 -22.02 11.87 39.01
CA SER A 599 -21.48 12.90 39.90
C SER A 599 -21.18 12.27 41.26
N ALA A 600 -19.94 12.46 41.74
CA ALA A 600 -19.55 12.06 43.09
C ALA A 600 -20.23 12.96 44.13
N LYS A 601 -20.74 12.35 45.20
CA LYS A 601 -21.58 13.04 46.20
C LYS A 601 -20.81 13.92 47.17
#